data_AF-A0A8E2WJJ1-F1
#
_entry.id   AF-A0A8E2WJJ1-F1
#
_cell.length_a   1.000
_cell.length_b   1.000
_cell.length_c   1.000
_cell.angle_alpha   90.00
_cell.angle_beta   90.00
_cell.angle_gamma   90.00
#
_symmetry.space_group_name_H-M   'P 1'
#
loop_
_entity.id
_entity.type
_entity.pdbx_description
1 polymer ?
#
loop_
_entity_poly.entity_id
_entity_poly.type
_entity_poly.pdbx_seq_one_letter_code
_entity_poly.pdbx_strand_id
1 'polypeptide(L)'
;MSTEWIAGTRFGADPTLFGGVYQEVLPAGAYHNQFWIEDTVRGVYMARGVFGQLIYIDPVADFAAVVLSSWPEFVSSTRMRTALAA
;
A
#
# COMPACT_ATOMS: atom_id res chain seq x y z
N MET A 1 13.92 12.72 -11.55
CA MET A 1 12.58 12.10 -11.58
C MET A 1 11.56 13.22 -11.46
N SER A 2 10.48 13.23 -12.26
CA SER A 2 9.50 14.31 -12.18
C SER A 2 8.65 14.19 -10.92
N THR A 3 8.42 15.31 -10.24
CA THR A 3 7.49 15.42 -9.11
C THR A 3 6.07 14.97 -9.48
N GLU A 4 5.70 15.15 -10.75
CA GLU A 4 4.43 14.70 -11.32
C GLU A 4 4.24 13.18 -11.25
N TRP A 5 5.28 12.38 -11.47
CA TRP A 5 5.16 10.92 -11.38
C TRP A 5 4.86 10.46 -9.95
N ILE A 6 5.51 11.09 -8.97
CA ILE A 6 5.27 10.81 -7.55
C ILE A 6 3.86 11.26 -7.15
N ALA A 7 3.44 12.46 -7.57
CA ALA A 7 2.09 12.95 -7.33
C ALA A 7 1.02 12.06 -7.98
N GLY A 8 1.23 11.64 -9.24
CA GLY A 8 0.37 10.72 -9.95
C GLY A 8 0.22 9.39 -9.21
N THR A 9 1.34 8.81 -8.76
CA THR A 9 1.35 7.59 -7.93
C THR A 9 0.48 7.73 -6.68
N ARG A 10 0.53 8.89 -6.00
CA ARG A 10 -0.15 9.09 -4.72
C ARG A 10 -1.63 9.43 -4.86
N PHE A 11 -1.99 10.21 -5.87
CA PHE A 11 -3.30 10.87 -5.95
C PHE A 11 -4.07 10.57 -7.25
N GLY A 12 -3.40 10.06 -8.29
CA GLY A 12 -3.98 9.87 -9.62
C GLY A 12 -4.56 8.47 -9.87
N ALA A 13 -4.58 7.60 -8.87
CA ALA A 13 -5.13 6.26 -9.02
C ALA A 13 -6.66 6.27 -9.01
N ASP A 14 -7.27 5.46 -9.87
CA ASP A 14 -8.71 5.22 -9.88
C ASP A 14 -9.06 4.04 -8.95
N PRO A 15 -9.74 4.28 -7.81
CA PRO A 15 -10.10 3.22 -6.86
C PRO A 15 -11.10 2.22 -7.44
N THR A 16 -11.82 2.56 -8.50
CA THR A 16 -12.85 1.67 -9.09
C THR A 16 -12.25 0.52 -9.90
N LEU A 17 -10.98 0.61 -10.29
CA LEU A 17 -10.28 -0.43 -11.05
C LEU A 17 -9.93 -1.67 -10.22
N PHE A 18 -9.98 -1.57 -8.89
CA PHE A 18 -9.55 -2.65 -7.98
C PHE A 18 -10.65 -2.94 -6.95
N GLY A 19 -10.97 -4.23 -6.78
CA GLY A 19 -12.01 -4.69 -5.87
C GLY A 19 -11.77 -6.10 -5.34
N GLY A 20 -12.69 -6.59 -4.53
CA GLY A 20 -12.62 -7.95 -3.95
C GLY A 20 -11.55 -8.06 -2.86
N VAL A 21 -10.68 -9.07 -2.97
CA VAL A 21 -9.69 -9.42 -1.93
C VAL A 21 -8.73 -8.29 -1.56
N TYR A 22 -8.55 -7.30 -2.43
CA TYR A 22 -7.68 -6.15 -2.16
C TYR A 22 -8.33 -5.14 -1.20
N GLN A 23 -9.66 -4.99 -1.27
CA GLN A 23 -10.42 -4.12 -0.37
C GLN A 23 -10.52 -4.70 1.05
N GLU A 24 -10.26 -6.00 1.24
CA GLU A 24 -10.22 -6.59 2.58
C GLU A 24 -9.07 -6.04 3.44
N VAL A 25 -7.97 -5.64 2.82
CA VAL A 25 -6.80 -5.07 3.49
C VAL A 25 -6.81 -3.55 3.43
N LEU A 26 -7.16 -2.98 2.26
CA LEU A 26 -7.20 -1.55 2.02
C LEU A 26 -8.60 -1.14 1.53
N PRO A 27 -9.55 -0.83 2.42
CA PRO A 27 -10.94 -0.57 2.03
C PRO A 27 -11.13 0.62 1.09
N ALA A 28 -10.27 1.65 1.21
CA ALA A 28 -10.20 2.81 0.32
C ALA A 28 -9.04 2.70 -0.69
N GLY A 29 -8.48 1.50 -0.84
CA GLY A 29 -7.23 1.29 -1.54
C GLY A 29 -7.35 1.41 -3.05
N ALA A 30 -6.24 1.77 -3.67
CA ALA A 30 -6.06 1.79 -5.12
C ALA A 30 -4.69 1.23 -5.49
N TYR A 31 -4.41 1.13 -6.79
CA TYR A 31 -3.10 0.70 -7.28
C TYR A 31 -2.70 1.52 -8.51
N HIS A 32 -1.49 2.05 -8.50
CA HIS A 32 -0.94 2.82 -9.62
C HIS A 32 0.59 2.81 -9.60
N ASN A 33 1.21 2.84 -10.79
CA ASN A 33 2.67 2.87 -10.95
C ASN A 33 3.44 1.80 -10.16
N GLN A 34 2.84 0.61 -10.04
CA GLN A 34 3.36 -0.54 -9.29
C GLN A 34 3.30 -0.42 -7.75
N PHE A 35 2.61 0.59 -7.22
CA PHE A 35 2.39 0.77 -5.79
C PHE A 35 0.93 0.54 -5.41
N TRP A 36 0.74 -0.07 -4.24
CA TRP A 36 -0.52 -0.04 -3.52
C TRP A 36 -0.66 1.31 -2.84
N ILE A 37 -1.87 1.87 -2.85
CA ILE A 37 -2.19 3.16 -2.24
C ILE A 37 -3.23 2.87 -1.18
N GLU A 38 -3.00 3.34 0.04
CA GLU A 38 -3.91 3.06 1.17
C GLU A 38 -5.25 3.78 0.98
N ASP A 39 -5.15 5.05 0.61
CA ASP A 39 -6.24 5.98 0.37
C ASP A 39 -5.69 7.10 -0.53
N THR A 40 -6.35 7.34 -1.67
CA THR A 40 -5.96 8.37 -2.63
C THR A 40 -6.13 9.78 -2.08
N VAL A 41 -6.85 9.98 -0.97
CA VAL A 41 -6.96 11.28 -0.30
C VAL A 41 -5.72 11.60 0.53
N ARG A 42 -5.17 10.62 1.27
CA ARG A 42 -3.95 10.80 2.08
C ARG A 42 -2.67 10.70 1.25
N GLY A 43 -2.70 9.91 0.17
CA GLY A 43 -1.54 9.70 -0.69
C GLY A 43 -0.42 8.92 0.00
N VAL A 44 -0.78 8.04 0.92
CA VAL A 44 0.09 6.99 1.48
C VAL A 44 0.20 5.87 0.44
N TYR A 45 1.41 5.40 0.21
CA TYR A 45 1.68 4.38 -0.79
C TYR A 45 2.71 3.38 -0.31
N MET A 46 2.66 2.17 -0.86
CA MET A 46 3.40 1.04 -0.34
C MET A 46 3.68 -0.01 -1.42
N ALA A 47 4.77 -0.74 -1.25
CA ALA A 47 5.03 -1.97 -1.98
C ALA A 47 4.77 -3.16 -1.05
N ARG A 48 4.02 -4.15 -1.56
CA ARG A 48 3.67 -5.36 -0.82
C ARG A 48 4.27 -6.57 -1.52
N GLY A 49 4.87 -7.45 -0.75
CA GLY A 49 5.36 -8.75 -1.22
C GLY A 49 4.71 -9.89 -0.46
N VAL A 50 4.74 -11.07 -1.09
CA VAL A 50 4.32 -12.34 -0.48
C VAL A 50 5.17 -12.66 0.75
N PHE A 51 4.66 -13.52 1.62
CA PHE A 51 5.31 -13.88 2.89
C PHE A 51 5.59 -12.69 3.83
N GLY A 52 4.89 -11.57 3.64
CA GLY A 52 4.87 -10.43 4.59
C GLY A 52 5.85 -9.31 4.31
N GLN A 53 6.33 -9.14 3.07
CA GLN A 53 7.19 -7.99 2.76
C GLN A 53 6.35 -6.71 2.66
N LEU A 54 6.83 -5.62 3.26
CA LEU A 54 6.19 -4.31 3.17
C LEU A 54 7.25 -3.19 3.12
N ILE A 55 7.10 -2.29 2.15
CA ILE A 55 7.68 -0.96 2.19
C ILE A 55 6.50 0.00 2.28
N TYR A 56 6.40 0.78 3.36
CA TYR A 56 5.32 1.73 3.61
C TYR A 56 5.87 3.15 3.66
N ILE A 57 5.19 4.09 3.00
CA ILE A 57 5.62 5.48 2.89
C ILE A 57 4.43 6.41 3.15
N ASP A 58 4.56 7.26 4.17
CA ASP A 58 3.63 8.34 4.51
C ASP A 58 4.36 9.69 4.45
N PRO A 59 4.23 10.43 3.33
CA PRO A 59 4.87 11.73 3.20
C PRO A 59 4.25 12.84 4.06
N VAL A 60 3.03 12.68 4.56
CA VAL A 60 2.39 13.68 5.44
C VAL A 60 2.99 13.59 6.85
N ALA A 61 3.27 12.36 7.30
CA ALA A 61 3.92 12.10 8.58
C ALA A 61 5.46 12.17 8.53
N ASP A 62 6.07 12.45 7.36
CA ASP A 62 7.51 12.34 7.11
C ASP A 62 8.08 10.99 7.58
N PHE A 63 7.37 9.90 7.23
CA PHE A 63 7.62 8.58 7.75
C PHE A 63 7.75 7.53 6.65
N ALA A 64 8.66 6.58 6.86
CA ALA A 64 8.77 5.37 6.08
C ALA A 64 9.11 4.18 6.98
N ALA A 65 8.55 3.02 6.65
CA ALA A 65 8.84 1.75 7.31
C ALA A 65 9.18 0.67 6.30
N VAL A 66 10.07 -0.23 6.69
CA VAL A 66 10.38 -1.45 5.96
C VAL A 66 10.19 -2.63 6.91
N VAL A 67 9.31 -3.56 6.53
CA VAL A 67 9.05 -4.79 7.25
C VAL A 67 9.46 -5.96 6.36
N LEU A 68 10.47 -6.70 6.81
CA LEU A 68 10.91 -7.95 6.19
C LEU A 68 10.41 -9.11 7.04
N SER A 69 9.76 -10.09 6.40
CA SER A 69 9.11 -11.19 7.09
C SER A 69 9.27 -12.51 6.34
N SER A 70 8.90 -13.60 7.00
CA SER A 70 8.86 -14.95 6.44
C SER A 70 7.59 -15.67 6.90
N TRP A 71 6.42 -15.11 6.59
CA TRP A 71 5.15 -15.73 6.99
C TRP A 71 5.04 -17.15 6.41
N PRO A 72 4.45 -18.10 7.15
CA PRO A 72 4.29 -19.46 6.66
C PRO A 72 3.25 -19.53 5.53
N GLU A 73 2.31 -18.60 5.47
CA GLU A 73 1.32 -18.48 4.40
C GLU A 73 1.82 -17.60 3.25
N PHE A 74 1.50 -17.96 2.00
CA PHE A 74 1.84 -17.15 0.81
C PHE A 74 1.29 -15.72 0.91
N VAL A 75 0.03 -15.58 1.32
CA VAL A 75 -0.65 -14.31 1.61
C VAL A 75 -1.53 -14.46 2.85
N SER A 76 -1.62 -13.43 3.69
CA SER A 76 -2.55 -13.36 4.83
C SER A 76 -3.10 -11.94 4.99
N SER A 77 -4.40 -11.75 4.82
CA SER A 77 -5.06 -10.44 5.02
C SER A 77 -5.03 -10.02 6.48
N THR A 78 -5.21 -10.97 7.42
CA THR A 78 -5.11 -10.72 8.86
C THR A 78 -3.73 -10.20 9.28
N ARG A 79 -2.64 -10.90 8.90
CA ARG A 79 -1.28 -10.48 9.27
C ARG A 79 -0.91 -9.15 8.61
N MET A 80 -1.34 -8.93 7.36
CA MET A 80 -1.10 -7.65 6.67
C MET A 80 -1.81 -6.49 7.35
N ARG A 81 -3.07 -6.66 7.80
CA ARG A 81 -3.75 -5.62 8.58
C ARG A 81 -3.05 -5.35 9.92
N THR A 82 -2.52 -6.37 10.59
CA THR A 82 -1.71 -6.18 11.81
C THR A 82 -0.44 -5.38 11.51
N ALA A 83 0.26 -5.67 10.41
CA ALA A 83 1.47 -4.95 10.03
C ALA A 83 1.22 -3.47 9.69
N LEU A 84 0.06 -3.14 9.13
CA LEU A 84 -0.34 -1.76 8.82
C LEU A 84 -0.88 -0.98 10.03
N ALA A 85 -1.29 -1.68 11.09
CA ALA A 85 -1.84 -1.07 12.30
C ALA A 85 -0.80 -0.81 13.41
N ALA A 86 0.43 -1.26 13.22
CA ALA A 86 1.54 -1.15 14.18
C ALA A 86 2.28 0.18 14.01
#